data_AF-A0A924QEG7-F1
#
_entry.id   AF-A0A924QEG7-F1
#
_cell.length_a   1.000
_cell.length_b   1.000
_cell.length_c   1.000
_cell.angle_alpha   90.00
_cell.angle_beta   90.00
_cell.angle_gamma   90.00
#
_symmetry.space_group_name_H-M   'P 1'
#
loop_
_entity.id
_entity.type
_entity.pdbx_description
1 polymer ?
#
loop_
_entity_poly.entity_id
_entity_poly.type
_entity_poly.pdbx_seq_one_letter_code
_entity_poly.pdbx_strand_id
1 'polypeptide(L)'
;LPSYSAYIAKARRAEARTHLVEAAQFMQRFYAANDNFLIDRANNAVIDQMPNSSKRSPADASEGTQIYNLEIPLGDAPLTNAISFTLRMVPVAGGVMSNDVCGTFTLTSVGIRGVLVAGAVGDSSLRDSCWK
;
A
#
# COMPACT_ATOMS: atom_id res chain seq x y z
N LEU A 1 5.08 29.95 6.73
CA LEU A 1 4.57 29.18 7.90
C LEU A 1 4.36 27.72 7.48
N PRO A 2 5.39 26.86 7.55
CA PRO A 2 5.35 25.48 7.04
C PRO A 2 5.05 24.40 8.10
N SER A 3 4.44 24.73 9.25
CA SER A 3 4.37 23.79 10.39
C SER A 3 3.17 22.84 10.38
N TYR A 4 1.99 23.28 9.94
CA TYR A 4 0.75 22.49 10.07
C TYR A 4 0.54 21.46 8.94
N SER A 5 0.78 21.86 7.70
CA SER A 5 0.67 20.95 6.55
C SER A 5 1.69 19.81 6.62
N ALA A 6 2.91 20.08 7.07
CA ALA A 6 3.93 19.07 7.30
C ALA A 6 3.53 18.07 8.41
N TYR A 7 2.86 18.56 9.47
CA TYR A 7 2.34 17.69 10.53
C TYR A 7 1.23 16.77 10.01
N ILE A 8 0.27 17.30 9.25
CA ILE A 8 -0.79 16.50 8.63
C ILE A 8 -0.18 15.47 7.66
N ALA A 9 0.74 15.88 6.78
CA ALA A 9 1.39 14.97 5.85
C ALA A 9 2.08 13.80 6.58
N LYS A 10 2.79 14.09 7.68
CA LYS A 10 3.39 13.05 8.52
C LYS A 10 2.35 12.08 9.09
N ALA A 11 1.21 12.59 9.58
CA ALA A 11 0.11 11.76 10.05
C ALA A 11 -0.46 10.87 8.94
N ARG A 12 -0.69 11.41 7.74
CA ARG A 12 -1.18 10.65 6.58
C ARG A 12 -0.20 9.56 6.14
N ARG A 13 1.10 9.84 6.13
CA ARG A 13 2.14 8.84 5.87
C ARG A 13 2.13 7.74 6.93
N ALA A 14 1.90 8.07 8.20
CA ALA A 14 1.79 7.07 9.27
C ALA A 14 0.59 6.14 9.05
N GLU A 15 -0.58 6.70 8.73
CA GLU A 15 -1.79 5.92 8.38
C GLU A 15 -1.54 4.98 7.19
N ALA A 16 -0.96 5.48 6.09
CA ALA A 16 -0.64 4.67 4.91
C ALA A 16 0.27 3.47 5.25
N ARG A 17 1.26 3.66 6.12
CA ARG A 17 2.17 2.59 6.56
C ARG A 17 1.46 1.57 7.45
N THR A 18 0.57 2.01 8.34
CA THR A 18 -0.24 1.11 9.17
C THR A 18 -1.10 0.21 8.28
N HIS A 19 -1.81 0.78 7.30
CA HIS A 19 -2.62 -0.01 6.37
C HIS A 19 -1.80 -0.98 5.53
N LEU A 20 -0.58 -0.64 5.13
CA LEU A 20 0.32 -1.60 4.45
C LEU A 20 0.65 -2.81 5.33
N VAL A 21 0.91 -2.59 6.62
CA VAL A 21 1.22 -3.68 7.56
C VAL A 21 -0.01 -4.54 7.83
N GLU A 22 -1.19 -3.94 8.01
CA GLU A 22 -2.45 -4.66 8.13
C GLU A 22 -2.76 -5.50 6.88
N ALA A 23 -2.59 -4.90 5.70
CA ALA A 23 -2.72 -5.57 4.41
C ALA A 23 -1.75 -6.75 4.32
N ALA A 24 -0.47 -6.57 4.70
CA ALA A 24 0.50 -7.67 4.71
C ALA A 24 0.10 -8.81 5.66
N GLN A 25 -0.44 -8.52 6.84
CA GLN A 25 -0.96 -9.54 7.74
C GLN A 25 -2.15 -10.28 7.15
N PHE A 26 -3.05 -9.56 6.46
CA PHE A 26 -4.14 -10.19 5.72
C PHE A 26 -3.60 -11.13 4.63
N MET A 27 -2.58 -10.69 3.87
CA MET A 27 -1.96 -11.52 2.83
C MET A 27 -1.43 -12.85 3.38
N GLN A 28 -0.79 -12.82 4.55
CA GLN A 28 -0.28 -14.04 5.19
C GLN A 28 -1.41 -15.01 5.57
N ARG A 29 -2.52 -14.49 6.12
CA ARG A 29 -3.71 -15.31 6.43
C ARG A 29 -4.35 -15.86 5.16
N PHE A 30 -4.42 -15.06 4.11
CA PHE A 30 -5.00 -15.44 2.83
C PHE A 30 -4.19 -16.58 2.17
N TYR A 31 -2.86 -16.50 2.20
CA TYR A 31 -2.00 -17.56 1.71
C TYR A 31 -2.15 -18.85 2.52
N ALA A 32 -2.20 -18.76 3.86
CA ALA A 32 -2.40 -19.95 4.70
C ALA A 32 -3.72 -20.70 4.43
N ALA A 33 -4.74 -20.01 3.90
CA ALA A 33 -6.03 -20.61 3.55
C ALA A 33 -6.13 -21.07 2.08
N ASN A 34 -5.43 -20.40 1.16
CA ASN A 34 -5.62 -20.58 -0.28
C ASN A 34 -4.39 -21.10 -1.03
N ASP A 35 -3.23 -21.20 -0.36
CA ASP A 35 -1.93 -21.56 -0.95
C ASP A 35 -1.49 -20.62 -2.10
N ASN A 36 -2.08 -19.41 -2.15
CA ASN A 36 -1.89 -18.41 -3.18
C ASN A 36 -2.08 -17.00 -2.58
N PHE A 37 -1.27 -16.03 -2.99
CA PHE A 37 -1.39 -14.65 -2.53
C PHE A 37 -2.35 -13.78 -3.34
N LEU A 38 -2.69 -14.10 -4.59
CA LEU A 38 -3.42 -13.16 -5.45
C LEU A 38 -4.87 -13.56 -5.71
N ILE A 39 -5.16 -14.86 -5.66
CA ILE A 39 -6.51 -15.41 -5.90
C ILE A 39 -6.86 -16.47 -4.86
N ASP A 40 -8.15 -16.62 -4.57
CA ASP A 40 -8.65 -17.70 -3.72
C ASP A 40 -8.84 -18.99 -4.53
N ARG A 41 -9.28 -20.07 -3.86
CA ARG A 41 -9.55 -21.36 -4.51
C ARG A 41 -10.73 -21.32 -5.51
N ALA A 42 -11.52 -20.25 -5.52
CA ALA A 42 -12.61 -19.99 -6.45
C ALA A 42 -12.26 -18.99 -7.55
N ASN A 43 -10.99 -18.59 -7.67
CA ASN A 43 -10.45 -17.57 -8.60
C ASN A 43 -10.94 -16.14 -8.36
N ASN A 44 -11.39 -15.79 -7.15
CA ASN A 44 -11.66 -14.39 -6.79
C ASN A 44 -10.35 -13.68 -6.41
N ALA A 45 -10.21 -12.42 -6.81
CA ALA A 45 -9.03 -11.64 -6.47
C ALA A 45 -8.96 -11.33 -4.98
N VAL A 46 -7.75 -11.36 -4.41
CA VAL A 46 -7.53 -11.08 -2.99
C VAL A 46 -8.02 -9.69 -2.57
N ILE A 47 -7.92 -8.70 -3.46
CA ILE A 47 -8.34 -7.31 -3.21
C ILE A 47 -9.84 -7.22 -2.91
N ASP A 48 -10.65 -8.13 -3.45
CA ASP A 48 -12.09 -8.18 -3.21
C ASP A 48 -12.41 -8.81 -1.85
N GLN A 49 -11.52 -9.68 -1.36
CA GLN A 49 -11.64 -10.35 -0.05
C GLN A 49 -11.08 -9.49 1.10
N MET A 50 -10.33 -8.44 0.79
CA MET A 50 -9.73 -7.54 1.78
C MET A 50 -10.75 -6.56 2.37
N PRO A 51 -10.71 -6.31 3.70
CA PRO A 51 -11.50 -5.27 4.34
C PRO A 51 -11.20 -3.90 3.73
N ASN A 52 -12.24 -3.08 3.54
CA ASN A 52 -12.09 -1.71 3.01
C ASN A 52 -11.17 -0.85 3.89
N SER A 53 -11.11 -1.11 5.20
CA SER A 53 -10.26 -0.37 6.14
C SER A 53 -8.77 -0.46 5.83
N SER A 54 -8.31 -1.53 5.16
CA SER A 54 -6.89 -1.70 4.79
C SER A 54 -6.62 -1.35 3.32
N LYS A 55 -7.67 -1.05 2.54
CA LYS A 55 -7.56 -0.70 1.11
C LYS A 55 -7.40 0.79 0.85
N ARG A 56 -7.62 1.64 1.85
CA ARG A 56 -7.60 3.10 1.70
C ARG A 56 -7.24 3.80 3.00
N SER A 57 -6.70 5.01 2.86
CA SER A 57 -6.47 5.94 3.96
C SER A 57 -7.17 7.27 3.67
N PRO A 58 -7.99 7.81 4.59
CA PRO A 58 -8.51 7.19 5.82
C PRO A 58 -9.33 5.91 5.58
N ALA A 59 -9.38 5.01 6.57
CA ALA A 59 -10.10 3.74 6.49
C ALA A 59 -11.62 3.91 6.23
N ASP A 60 -12.20 4.95 6.82
CA ASP A 60 -13.61 5.34 6.74
C ASP A 60 -13.93 6.27 5.56
N ALA A 61 -12.92 6.67 4.77
CA ALA A 61 -13.13 7.57 3.65
C ALA A 61 -14.12 6.96 2.65
N SER A 62 -15.15 7.73 2.27
CA SER A 62 -16.01 7.39 1.14
C SER A 62 -15.20 7.23 -0.15
N GLU A 63 -15.75 6.50 -1.11
CA GLU A 63 -15.12 6.37 -2.42
C GLU A 63 -14.88 7.76 -3.04
N GLY A 64 -13.67 8.01 -3.52
CA GLY A 64 -13.27 9.30 -4.09
C GLY A 64 -12.76 10.37 -3.09
N THR A 65 -12.87 10.16 -1.78
CA THR A 65 -12.28 11.07 -0.76
C THR A 65 -11.00 10.54 -0.12
N GLN A 66 -10.51 9.41 -0.65
CA GLN A 66 -9.32 8.74 -0.19
C GLN A 66 -8.08 9.60 -0.48
N ILE A 67 -7.10 9.52 0.41
CA ILE A 67 -5.79 10.18 0.25
C ILE A 67 -4.78 9.19 -0.30
N TYR A 68 -4.83 7.95 0.16
CA TYR A 68 -4.05 6.84 -0.38
C TYR A 68 -4.96 5.65 -0.68
N ASN A 69 -4.62 4.91 -1.74
CA ASN A 69 -5.25 3.65 -2.10
C ASN A 69 -4.23 2.52 -2.13
N LEU A 70 -4.66 1.34 -1.67
CA LEU A 70 -3.88 0.13 -1.76
C LEU A 70 -3.95 -0.42 -3.17
N GLU A 71 -2.80 -0.60 -3.78
CA GLU A 71 -2.62 -1.31 -5.03
C GLU A 71 -1.77 -2.57 -4.79
N ILE A 72 -2.18 -3.65 -5.45
CA ILE A 72 -1.43 -4.90 -5.49
C ILE A 72 -1.01 -5.09 -6.95
N PRO A 73 0.17 -4.57 -7.37
CA PRO A 73 0.66 -4.77 -8.72
C PRO A 73 0.73 -6.25 -9.05
N LEU A 74 -0.11 -6.66 -10.00
CA LEU A 74 0.00 -7.93 -10.69
C LEU A 74 1.10 -7.71 -11.73
N GLY A 75 2.29 -8.29 -11.52
CA GLY A 75 3.28 -8.34 -12.59
C GLY A 75 2.79 -9.24 -13.73
N ASP A 76 3.61 -9.47 -14.75
CA ASP A 76 3.29 -10.40 -15.84
C ASP A 76 3.27 -11.89 -15.40
N ALA A 77 3.40 -12.15 -14.10
CA ALA A 77 3.42 -13.49 -13.54
C ALA A 77 2.00 -14.09 -13.56
N PRO A 78 1.86 -15.39 -13.88
CA PRO A 78 0.58 -16.06 -13.82
C PRO A 78 0.00 -16.00 -12.40
N LEU A 79 -1.29 -15.63 -12.30
CA LEU A 79 -2.02 -15.58 -11.03
C LEU A 79 -2.12 -16.96 -10.36
N THR A 80 -2.02 -18.02 -11.16
CA THR A 80 -1.95 -19.40 -10.71
C THR A 80 -0.57 -19.66 -10.10
N ASN A 81 -0.52 -19.82 -8.77
CA ASN A 81 0.70 -20.00 -7.95
C ASN A 81 1.47 -18.71 -7.59
N ALA A 82 0.76 -17.62 -7.30
CA ALA A 82 1.43 -16.46 -6.75
C ALA A 82 1.94 -16.73 -5.33
N ILE A 83 3.25 -16.93 -5.20
CA ILE A 83 3.98 -17.18 -3.94
C ILE A 83 4.65 -15.93 -3.37
N SER A 84 4.47 -14.78 -4.00
CA SER A 84 4.99 -13.51 -3.53
C SER A 84 4.03 -12.38 -3.87
N PHE A 85 4.16 -11.27 -3.15
CA PHE A 85 3.40 -10.06 -3.43
C PHE A 85 4.26 -8.82 -3.16
N THR A 86 3.84 -7.72 -3.77
CA THR A 86 4.24 -6.36 -3.39
C THR A 86 2.97 -5.57 -3.15
N LEU A 87 2.87 -4.90 -2.01
CA LEU A 87 1.81 -3.97 -1.68
C LEU A 87 2.29 -2.54 -1.94
N ARG A 88 1.40 -1.68 -2.42
CA ARG A 88 1.67 -0.27 -2.66
C ARG A 88 0.56 0.58 -2.05
N MET A 89 0.88 1.56 -1.22
CA MET A 89 -0.06 2.61 -0.84
C MET A 89 0.25 3.85 -1.67
N VAL A 90 -0.60 4.08 -2.67
CA VAL A 90 -0.43 5.10 -3.72
C VAL A 90 -1.24 6.34 -3.37
N PRO A 91 -0.64 7.53 -3.34
CA PRO A 91 -1.39 8.78 -3.18
C PRO A 91 -2.41 8.95 -4.31
N VAL A 92 -3.62 9.39 -4.00
CA VAL A 92 -4.64 9.69 -5.02
C VAL A 92 -4.16 10.85 -5.91
N ALA A 93 -4.24 10.65 -7.22
CA ALA A 93 -3.82 11.63 -8.21
C ALA A 93 -4.61 12.94 -8.06
N GLY A 94 -3.91 14.08 -8.07
CA GLY A 94 -4.51 15.40 -7.80
C GLY A 94 -4.92 15.64 -6.33
N GLY A 95 -4.76 14.65 -5.45
CA GLY A 95 -5.04 14.77 -4.02
C GLY A 95 -3.93 15.50 -3.25
N VAL A 96 -4.17 15.73 -1.96
CA VAL A 96 -3.29 16.52 -1.08
C VAL A 96 -1.89 15.92 -0.86
N MET A 97 -1.74 14.61 -1.08
CA MET A 97 -0.45 13.89 -0.98
C MET A 97 0.14 13.54 -2.35
N SER A 98 -0.46 13.97 -3.46
CA SER A 98 0.00 13.61 -4.82
C SER A 98 1.43 14.05 -5.13
N ASN A 99 1.86 15.18 -4.56
CA ASN A 99 3.21 15.74 -4.71
C ASN A 99 4.06 15.56 -3.44
N ASP A 100 3.68 14.61 -2.58
CA ASP A 100 4.43 14.34 -1.36
C ASP A 100 5.80 13.74 -1.66
N VAL A 101 6.83 14.17 -0.92
CA VAL A 101 8.22 13.71 -1.10
C VAL A 101 8.39 12.20 -0.97
N CYS A 102 7.51 11.53 -0.20
CA CYS A 102 7.57 10.09 -0.01
C CYS A 102 6.82 9.31 -1.09
N GLY A 103 5.95 9.97 -1.85
CA GLY A 103 5.13 9.33 -2.88
C GLY A 103 4.41 8.08 -2.39
N THR A 104 4.58 6.99 -3.14
CA THR A 104 3.98 5.69 -2.89
C THR A 104 4.81 4.87 -1.92
N PHE A 105 4.21 4.37 -0.85
CA PHE A 105 4.87 3.43 0.06
C PHE A 105 4.77 2.00 -0.47
N THR A 106 5.83 1.21 -0.33
CA THR A 106 5.84 -0.18 -0.79
C THR A 106 6.28 -1.16 0.29
N LEU A 107 5.67 -2.35 0.30
CA LEU A 107 6.01 -3.44 1.21
C LEU A 107 5.95 -4.78 0.47
N THR A 108 7.03 -5.54 0.47
CA THR A 108 7.06 -6.88 -0.15
C THR A 108 6.67 -7.97 0.84
N SER A 109 6.34 -9.15 0.30
CA SER A 109 6.07 -10.38 1.09
C SER A 109 7.18 -10.79 2.07
N VAL A 110 8.43 -10.40 1.82
CA VAL A 110 9.59 -10.64 2.71
C VAL A 110 9.88 -9.46 3.65
N GLY A 111 9.01 -8.46 3.70
CA GLY A 111 9.14 -7.32 4.60
C GLY A 111 10.07 -6.21 4.12
N ILE A 112 10.51 -6.23 2.86
CA ILE A 112 11.31 -5.14 2.30
C ILE A 112 10.38 -3.92 2.11
N ARG A 113 10.75 -2.84 2.79
CA ARG A 113 10.08 -1.54 2.72
C ARG A 113 10.71 -0.69 1.63
N GLY A 114 9.91 0.12 0.96
CA GLY A 114 10.39 1.03 -0.07
C GLY A 114 9.46 2.22 -0.27
N VAL A 115 9.89 3.13 -1.14
CA VAL A 115 9.06 4.22 -1.64
C VAL A 115 9.25 4.36 -3.15
N LEU A 116 8.19 4.75 -3.85
CA LEU A 116 8.25 5.14 -5.27
C LEU A 116 7.85 6.60 -5.41
N VAL A 117 8.68 7.40 -6.08
CA VAL A 117 8.40 8.81 -6.37
C VAL A 117 8.36 8.97 -7.87
N ALA A 118 7.21 9.44 -8.39
CA ALA A 118 6.97 9.54 -9.83
C ALA A 118 7.28 8.24 -10.62
N GLY A 119 7.01 7.08 -10.01
CA GLY A 119 7.26 5.77 -10.61
C GLY A 119 8.70 5.24 -10.48
N ALA A 120 9.63 6.03 -9.96
CA ALA A 120 11.02 5.63 -9.71
C ALA A 120 11.23 5.15 -8.26
N VAL A 121 12.11 4.16 -8.05
CA VAL A 121 12.49 3.69 -6.72
C VAL A 121 13.28 4.79 -6.00
N GLY A 122 12.79 5.20 -4.83
CA GLY A 122 13.50 6.16 -3.98
C GLY A 122 14.77 5.54 -3.37
N ASP A 123 15.78 6.37 -3.13
CA ASP A 123 17.01 5.91 -2.49
C ASP A 123 16.79 5.47 -1.03
N SER A 124 17.80 4.85 -0.44
CA SER A 124 17.73 4.34 0.93
C SER A 124 17.51 5.43 1.97
N SER A 125 18.09 6.62 1.78
CA SER A 125 17.95 7.74 2.71
C SER A 125 16.52 8.30 2.73
N LEU A 126 15.91 8.42 1.55
CA LEU A 126 14.53 8.84 1.38
C LEU A 126 13.59 7.80 1.98
N ARG A 127 13.77 6.52 1.64
CA ARG A 127 13.01 5.41 2.24
C ARG A 127 13.06 5.48 3.76
N ASP A 128 14.25 5.59 4.35
CA ASP A 128 14.42 5.58 5.80
C ASP A 128 13.79 6.82 6.44
N SER A 129 13.81 7.97 5.77
CA SER A 129 13.12 9.18 6.24
C SER A 129 11.60 9.06 6.20
N CYS A 130 11.06 8.38 5.18
CA CYS A 130 9.63 8.23 4.95
C CYS A 130 9.00 7.12 5.80
N TRP A 131 9.77 6.07 6.12
CA TRP A 131 9.34 4.94 6.94
C TRP A 131 9.56 5.13 8.45
N LYS A 132 10.00 6.31 8.89
CA LYS A 132 10.21 6.70 10.31
C LYS A 132 8.94 7.01 11.10
#